data_AF-A0A7V5C9F3-F1
#
_entry.id   AF-A0A7V5C9F3-F1
#
_cell.length_a   1.000
_cell.length_b   1.000
_cell.length_c   1.000
_cell.angle_alpha   90.00
_cell.angle_beta   90.00
_cell.angle_gamma   90.00
#
_symmetry.space_group_name_H-M   'P 1'
#
loop_
_entity.id
_entity.type
_entity.pdbx_description
1 polymer ?
#
loop_
_entity_poly.entity_id
_entity_poly.type
_entity_poly.pdbx_seq_one_letter_code
_entity_poly.pdbx_strand_id
1 'polypeptide(L)'
;FIAMKLHLANWRWNGTPFYLRTGKRMKARMSEIVVRFKEPPHSIFEEDTGQSANELRIRLQPNEGMDLTVTIKEPGPGGMRLVDVPLDMTFAEALGEEAVGVPDAYERLIMDVIRGNQTLFMRGDEVEAAWAWTDPIIEDWQARDDFPLEYDPGSTGPEEALILMHRDARRWRDLTP
;
A
#
# COMPACT_ATOMS: atom_id res chain seq x y z
N PHE A 1 11.02 -11.16 7.15
CA PHE A 1 10.43 -10.26 6.14
C PHE A 1 9.73 -11.12 5.10
N ILE A 2 8.64 -10.67 4.51
CA ILE A 2 7.93 -11.35 3.41
C ILE A 2 7.59 -10.30 2.36
N ALA A 3 7.80 -10.63 1.09
CA ALA A 3 7.27 -9.88 -0.05
C ALA A 3 6.64 -10.85 -1.06
N MET A 4 5.47 -10.50 -1.58
CA MET A 4 4.69 -11.36 -2.48
C MET A 4 4.07 -10.54 -3.61
N LYS A 5 4.00 -11.14 -4.79
CA LYS A 5 3.17 -10.70 -5.91
C LYS A 5 1.99 -11.64 -6.04
N LEU A 6 0.79 -11.12 -5.87
CA LEU A 6 -0.46 -11.87 -5.90
C LEU A 6 -1.31 -11.43 -7.10
N HIS A 7 -2.19 -12.33 -7.52
CA HIS A 7 -3.22 -12.04 -8.52
C HIS A 7 -4.56 -12.51 -7.98
N LEU A 8 -5.60 -11.71 -8.20
CA LEU A 8 -6.97 -12.08 -7.89
C LEU A 8 -7.66 -12.52 -9.18
N ALA A 9 -8.01 -13.80 -9.24
CA ALA A 9 -8.63 -14.42 -10.40
C ALA A 9 -10.13 -14.07 -10.50
N ASN A 10 -10.42 -12.80 -10.74
CA ASN A 10 -11.78 -12.33 -11.03
C ASN A 10 -11.78 -11.26 -12.12
N TRP A 11 -12.97 -10.95 -12.65
CA TRP A 11 -13.11 -10.01 -13.77
C TRP A 11 -12.60 -8.60 -13.44
N ARG A 12 -12.72 -8.17 -12.18
CA ARG A 12 -12.37 -6.82 -11.76
C ARG A 12 -10.85 -6.61 -11.69
N TRP A 13 -10.12 -7.64 -11.23
CA TRP A 13 -8.69 -7.56 -10.95
C TRP A 13 -7.82 -8.34 -11.94
N ASN A 14 -8.41 -8.89 -13.00
CA ASN A 14 -7.69 -9.61 -14.03
C ASN A 14 -6.54 -8.75 -14.59
N GLY A 15 -5.31 -9.29 -14.57
CA GLY A 15 -4.10 -8.59 -15.02
C GLY A 15 -3.60 -7.48 -14.10
N THR A 16 -4.20 -7.29 -12.92
CA THR A 16 -3.72 -6.31 -11.92
C THR A 16 -2.96 -7.03 -10.81
N PRO A 17 -1.63 -6.86 -10.71
CA PRO A 17 -0.84 -7.47 -9.66
C PRO A 17 -1.00 -6.73 -8.33
N PHE A 18 -1.09 -7.48 -7.24
CA PHE A 18 -1.06 -6.97 -5.87
C PHE A 18 0.30 -7.28 -5.26
N TYR A 19 1.02 -6.25 -4.83
CA TYR A 19 2.29 -6.44 -4.14
C TYR A 19 2.11 -6.21 -2.65
N LEU A 20 2.51 -7.20 -1.86
CA LEU A 20 2.50 -7.13 -0.41
C LEU A 20 3.93 -7.17 0.09
N ARG A 21 4.27 -6.36 1.08
CA ARG A 21 5.50 -6.53 1.85
C ARG A 21 5.25 -6.26 3.32
N THR A 22 5.89 -7.05 4.17
CA THR A 22 5.88 -6.85 5.63
C THR A 22 7.19 -7.32 6.23
N GLY A 23 7.65 -6.63 7.26
CA GLY A 23 8.91 -6.94 7.90
C GLY A 23 9.05 -6.30 9.28
N LYS A 24 10.00 -6.83 10.05
CA LYS A 24 10.43 -6.27 11.32
C LYS A 24 11.82 -5.63 11.14
N ARG A 25 12.25 -4.77 12.07
CA ARG A 25 13.56 -4.09 12.00
C ARG A 25 13.78 -3.39 10.65
N MET A 26 12.72 -2.87 10.03
CA MET A 26 12.81 -2.08 8.81
C MET A 26 13.11 -0.62 9.13
N LYS A 27 13.49 0.15 8.11
CA LYS A 27 13.86 1.57 8.19
C LYS A 27 12.87 2.45 8.94
N ALA A 28 11.57 2.20 8.79
CA ALA A 28 10.50 2.97 9.43
C ALA A 28 9.32 2.06 9.78
N ARG A 29 8.54 2.47 10.79
CA ARG A 29 7.21 1.89 11.06
C ARG A 29 6.23 2.56 10.11
N MET A 30 5.60 1.79 9.23
CA MET A 30 4.64 2.28 8.26
C MET A 30 3.62 1.19 7.93
N SER A 31 2.36 1.60 7.78
CA SER A 31 1.25 0.81 7.25
C SER A 31 0.54 1.67 6.22
N GLU A 32 0.68 1.32 4.95
CA GLU A 32 0.14 2.09 3.83
C GLU A 32 -0.43 1.18 2.75
N ILE A 33 -1.41 1.68 2.03
CA ILE A 33 -1.93 1.09 0.80
C ILE A 33 -1.69 2.10 -0.32
N VAL A 34 -1.05 1.65 -1.41
CA VAL A 34 -0.77 2.50 -2.58
C VAL A 34 -1.43 1.89 -3.80
N VAL A 35 -2.36 2.64 -4.39
CA VAL A 35 -2.99 2.29 -5.67
C VAL A 35 -2.34 3.14 -6.75
N ARG A 36 -1.48 2.51 -7.56
CA ARG A 36 -0.87 3.14 -8.74
C ARG A 36 -1.77 2.93 -9.95
N PHE A 37 -2.26 4.02 -10.53
CA PHE A 37 -3.11 3.97 -11.71
C PHE A 37 -2.30 3.60 -12.97
N LYS A 38 -2.99 3.29 -14.07
CA LYS A 38 -2.33 3.08 -15.35
C LYS A 38 -1.89 4.42 -15.92
N GLU A 39 -0.74 4.44 -16.57
CA GLU A 39 -0.29 5.59 -17.33
C GLU A 39 -1.25 5.84 -18.51
N PRO A 40 -1.55 7.11 -18.83
CA PRO A 40 -2.38 7.43 -19.97
C PRO A 40 -1.72 6.91 -21.26
N PRO A 41 -2.47 6.25 -22.16
CA PRO A 41 -1.90 5.57 -23.34
C PRO A 41 -1.36 6.55 -24.40
N HIS A 42 -1.80 7.82 -24.35
CA HIS A 42 -1.37 8.85 -25.28
C HIS A 42 -1.26 10.18 -24.54
N SER A 43 -0.08 10.81 -24.62
CA SER A 43 0.11 12.19 -24.19
C SER A 43 -0.17 13.11 -25.38
N ILE A 44 -1.07 14.07 -25.20
CA ILE A 44 -1.31 15.17 -26.14
C ILE A 44 -0.33 16.33 -25.94
N PHE A 45 0.65 16.16 -25.05
CA PHE A 45 1.67 17.16 -24.74
C PHE A 45 2.97 16.80 -25.47
N GLU A 46 3.58 17.78 -26.14
CA GLU A 46 4.61 17.62 -27.17
C GLU A 46 6.00 17.21 -26.65
N GLU A 47 6.21 17.23 -25.34
CA GLU A 47 7.44 16.74 -24.70
C GLU A 47 7.13 15.56 -23.79
N ASP A 48 8.11 14.67 -23.66
CA ASP A 48 8.18 13.61 -22.66
C ASP A 48 8.24 14.24 -21.25
N THR A 49 7.14 14.88 -20.84
CA THR A 49 7.04 15.64 -19.59
C THR A 49 6.94 14.73 -18.37
N GLY A 50 7.34 13.44 -18.50
CA GLY A 50 7.28 12.48 -17.41
C GLY A 50 5.88 12.39 -16.80
N GLN A 51 4.83 12.24 -17.63
CA GLN A 51 3.49 11.97 -17.11
C GLN A 51 3.54 10.71 -16.25
N SER A 52 3.57 10.91 -14.94
CA SER A 52 3.63 9.81 -14.00
C SER A 52 2.21 9.26 -13.82
N ALA A 53 2.12 7.95 -13.58
CA ALA A 53 0.86 7.38 -13.13
C ALA A 53 0.38 8.11 -11.88
N ASN A 54 -0.89 8.51 -11.85
CA ASN A 54 -1.52 8.96 -10.61
C ASN A 54 -1.34 7.89 -9.51
N GLU A 55 -1.25 8.34 -8.27
CA GLU A 55 -1.14 7.45 -7.11
C GLU A 55 -2.12 7.88 -6.03
N LEU A 56 -2.98 6.96 -5.60
CA LEU A 56 -3.78 7.12 -4.39
C LEU A 56 -3.05 6.40 -3.25
N ARG A 57 -2.64 7.16 -2.24
CA ARG A 57 -2.02 6.65 -1.02
C ARG A 57 -2.99 6.74 0.14
N ILE A 58 -3.14 5.65 0.86
CA ILE A 58 -3.92 5.57 2.10
C ILE A 58 -2.93 5.21 3.21
N ARG A 59 -2.66 6.16 4.10
CA ARG A 59 -1.77 5.96 5.26
C ARG A 59 -2.62 5.51 6.43
N LEU A 60 -2.36 4.30 6.92
CA LEU A 60 -3.07 3.72 8.07
C LEU A 60 -2.34 4.00 9.38
N GLN A 61 -1.01 4.11 9.37
CA GLN A 61 -0.18 4.43 10.54
C GLN A 61 1.30 4.57 10.13
N PRO A 62 2.08 5.50 10.72
CA PRO A 62 1.64 6.66 11.49
C PRO A 62 1.03 7.74 10.57
N ASN A 63 0.48 8.81 11.16
CA ASN A 63 -0.04 9.98 10.45
C ASN A 63 -1.13 9.60 9.43
N GLU A 64 -2.24 9.13 9.99
CA GLU A 64 -3.41 8.70 9.25
C GLU A 64 -3.89 9.79 8.31
N GLY A 65 -4.13 9.39 7.07
CA GLY A 65 -4.51 10.32 6.02
C GLY A 65 -4.48 9.68 4.65
N MET A 66 -4.75 10.50 3.65
CA MET A 66 -4.84 10.06 2.27
C MET A 66 -4.27 11.11 1.34
N ASP A 67 -3.48 10.70 0.35
CA ASP A 67 -3.01 11.58 -0.71
C ASP A 67 -3.45 11.05 -2.06
N LEU A 68 -3.87 11.96 -2.94
CA LEU A 68 -3.95 11.67 -4.37
C LEU A 68 -2.92 12.52 -5.10
N THR A 69 -1.88 11.87 -5.64
CA THR A 69 -0.93 12.53 -6.54
C THR A 69 -1.55 12.62 -7.94
N VAL A 70 -1.71 13.85 -8.42
CA VAL A 70 -2.24 14.16 -9.76
C VAL A 70 -1.30 15.09 -10.51
N THR A 71 -1.23 14.92 -11.82
CA THR A 71 -0.49 15.82 -12.69
C THR A 71 -1.34 17.05 -13.02
N ILE A 72 -0.79 18.24 -12.78
CA ILE A 72 -1.40 19.54 -13.13
C ILE A 72 -0.48 20.35 -14.02
N LYS A 73 -1.02 21.43 -14.63
CA LYS A 73 -0.19 22.43 -15.32
C LYS A 73 0.58 23.26 -14.31
N GLU A 74 1.88 23.43 -14.54
CA GLU A 74 2.74 24.31 -13.75
C GLU A 74 2.23 25.77 -13.83
N PRO A 75 1.86 26.39 -12.68
CA PRO A 75 1.43 27.79 -12.67
C PRO A 75 2.62 28.71 -12.97
N GLY A 76 2.53 29.53 -14.02
CA GLY A 76 3.55 30.53 -14.31
C GLY A 76 3.61 30.94 -15.80
N PRO A 77 4.41 31.97 -16.13
CA PRO A 77 4.50 32.53 -17.49
C PRO A 77 5.31 31.68 -18.49
N GLY A 78 5.34 30.35 -18.37
CA GLY A 78 6.15 29.50 -19.25
C GLY A 78 5.45 28.22 -19.68
N GLY A 79 4.94 28.20 -20.91
CA GLY A 79 4.62 26.98 -21.67
C GLY A 79 3.58 26.01 -21.06
N MET A 80 3.53 24.80 -21.62
CA MET A 80 2.73 23.66 -21.17
C MET A 80 3.61 22.66 -20.43
N ARG A 81 4.13 23.06 -19.27
CA ARG A 81 4.87 22.18 -18.37
C ARG A 81 3.92 21.55 -17.36
N LEU A 82 4.13 20.27 -17.08
CA LEU A 82 3.33 19.47 -16.18
C LEU A 82 4.13 19.19 -14.90
N VAL A 83 3.45 19.22 -13.75
CA VAL A 83 4.02 18.91 -12.43
C VAL A 83 3.06 18.04 -11.65
N ASP A 84 3.61 17.10 -10.89
CA ASP A 84 2.82 16.25 -9.99
C ASP A 84 2.63 16.96 -8.65
N VAL A 85 1.37 17.09 -8.23
CA VAL A 85 0.99 17.74 -6.98
C VAL A 85 0.18 16.76 -6.12
N PRO A 86 0.54 16.59 -4.83
CA PRO A 86 -0.28 15.84 -3.91
C PRO A 86 -1.49 16.65 -3.46
N LEU A 87 -2.67 16.07 -3.58
CA LEU A 87 -3.86 16.49 -2.85
C LEU A 87 -3.85 15.73 -1.52
N ASP A 88 -3.31 16.36 -0.47
CA ASP A 88 -3.21 15.78 0.89
C ASP A 88 -4.49 16.04 1.69
N MET A 89 -4.95 14.99 2.38
CA MET A 89 -5.92 15.08 3.46
C MET A 89 -5.36 14.31 4.66
N THR A 90 -4.77 15.05 5.60
CA THR A 90 -4.35 14.50 6.88
C THR A 90 -5.52 14.49 7.87
N PHE A 91 -5.77 13.36 8.54
CA PHE A 91 -6.93 13.23 9.44
C PHE A 91 -6.85 14.16 10.64
N ALA A 92 -5.64 14.44 11.14
CA ALA A 92 -5.44 15.42 12.21
C ALA A 92 -5.95 16.81 11.83
N GLU A 93 -5.75 17.23 10.57
CA GLU A 93 -6.23 18.52 10.08
C GLU A 93 -7.72 18.49 9.73
N ALA A 94 -8.19 17.40 9.12
CA ALA A 94 -9.57 17.26 8.69
C ALA A 94 -10.57 17.10 9.84
N LEU A 95 -10.18 16.42 10.92
CA LEU A 95 -11.03 16.15 12.09
C LEU A 95 -10.80 17.17 13.23
N GLY A 96 -9.74 17.99 13.18
CA GLY A 96 -9.46 19.02 14.18
C GLY A 96 -9.40 18.47 15.61
N GLU A 97 -10.05 19.14 16.55
CA GLU A 97 -10.09 18.74 17.97
C GLU A 97 -10.72 17.34 18.19
N GLU A 98 -11.56 16.85 17.28
CA GLU A 98 -12.16 15.52 17.37
C GLU A 98 -11.15 14.40 17.09
N ALA A 99 -10.00 14.70 16.47
CA ALA A 99 -8.92 13.74 16.26
C ALA A 99 -8.37 13.19 17.60
N VAL A 100 -8.44 13.98 18.68
CA VAL A 100 -8.04 13.58 20.04
C VAL A 100 -9.02 12.57 20.64
N GLY A 101 -10.25 12.50 20.12
CA GLY A 101 -11.31 11.59 20.55
C GLY A 101 -11.49 10.35 19.67
N VAL A 102 -10.58 10.09 18.70
CA VAL A 102 -10.65 8.87 17.88
C VAL A 102 -10.47 7.67 18.82
N PRO A 103 -11.49 6.80 18.97
CA PRO A 103 -11.41 5.68 19.90
C PRO A 103 -10.28 4.75 19.50
N ASP A 104 -9.58 4.21 20.49
CA ASP A 104 -8.61 3.14 20.25
C ASP A 104 -9.28 1.98 19.50
N ALA A 105 -8.50 1.23 18.71
CA ALA A 105 -9.00 0.10 17.93
C ALA A 105 -9.80 -0.88 18.81
N TYR A 106 -9.35 -1.16 20.04
CA TYR A 106 -10.07 -2.05 20.95
C TYR A 106 -11.34 -1.43 21.52
N GLU A 107 -11.32 -0.13 21.86
CA GLU A 107 -12.54 0.57 22.32
C GLU A 107 -13.63 0.51 21.25
N ARG A 108 -13.26 0.75 20.00
CA ARG A 108 -14.18 0.66 18.86
C ARG A 108 -14.75 -0.74 18.72
N LEU A 109 -13.90 -1.77 18.71
CA LEU A 109 -14.34 -3.16 18.54
C LEU A 109 -15.26 -3.61 19.69
N ILE A 110 -14.95 -3.25 20.94
CA ILE A 110 -15.81 -3.56 22.10
C ILE A 110 -17.19 -2.90 21.94
N MET A 111 -17.23 -1.63 21.53
CA MET A 111 -18.48 -0.93 21.28
C MET A 111 -19.30 -1.56 20.13
N ASP A 112 -18.63 -2.05 19.09
CA ASP A 112 -19.30 -2.74 17.97
C ASP A 112 -19.89 -4.09 18.43
N VAL A 113 -19.22 -4.84 19.31
CA VAL A 113 -19.80 -6.06 19.93
C VAL A 113 -21.07 -5.72 20.72
N ILE A 114 -21.04 -4.68 21.55
CA ILE A 114 -22.20 -4.26 22.35
C ILE A 114 -23.37 -3.85 21.46
N ARG A 115 -23.09 -3.23 20.31
CA ARG A 115 -24.10 -2.83 19.31
C ARG A 115 -24.53 -3.98 18.39
N GLY A 116 -23.95 -5.18 18.51
CA GLY A 116 -24.22 -6.31 17.62
C GLY A 116 -23.73 -6.08 16.19
N ASN A 117 -22.77 -5.19 15.98
CA ASN A 117 -22.20 -4.88 14.67
C ASN A 117 -20.96 -5.75 14.40
N GLN A 118 -21.06 -6.67 13.45
CA GLN A 118 -19.99 -7.62 13.12
C GLN A 118 -19.10 -7.18 11.95
N THR A 119 -19.28 -5.96 11.42
CA THR A 119 -18.62 -5.53 10.18
C THR A 119 -17.08 -5.54 10.23
N LEU A 120 -16.48 -5.31 11.39
CA LEU A 120 -15.02 -5.28 11.58
C LEU A 120 -14.45 -6.58 12.16
N PHE A 121 -15.27 -7.64 12.24
CA PHE A 121 -14.86 -8.93 12.73
C PHE A 121 -14.70 -9.90 11.56
N MET A 122 -13.62 -10.68 11.61
CA MET A 122 -13.41 -11.76 10.64
C MET A 122 -14.49 -12.82 10.80
N ARG A 123 -15.12 -13.21 9.69
CA ARG A 123 -16.08 -14.31 9.67
C ARG A 123 -15.35 -15.66 9.65
N GLY A 124 -16.01 -16.72 10.11
CA GLY A 124 -15.41 -18.06 10.16
C GLY A 124 -14.92 -18.55 8.79
N ASP A 125 -15.73 -18.35 7.75
CA ASP A 125 -15.40 -18.70 6.37
C ASP A 125 -14.24 -17.86 5.80
N GLU A 126 -14.10 -16.61 6.22
CA GLU A 126 -12.97 -15.75 5.82
C GLU A 126 -11.66 -16.24 6.45
N VAL A 127 -11.69 -16.67 7.72
CA VAL A 127 -10.52 -17.22 8.41
C VAL A 127 -10.09 -18.55 7.79
N GLU A 128 -11.04 -19.44 7.51
CA GLU A 128 -10.77 -20.72 6.83
C GLU A 128 -10.16 -20.50 5.44
N ALA A 129 -10.69 -19.55 4.66
CA ALA A 129 -10.14 -19.22 3.34
C ALA A 129 -8.72 -18.63 3.42
N ALA A 130 -8.44 -17.79 4.43
CA ALA A 130 -7.12 -17.22 4.64
C ALA A 130 -6.08 -18.30 4.98
N TRP A 131 -6.43 -19.26 5.84
CA TRP A 131 -5.57 -20.40 6.17
C TRP A 131 -5.39 -21.35 5.00
N ALA A 132 -6.45 -21.74 4.31
CA ALA A 132 -6.38 -22.59 3.13
C ALA A 132 -5.46 -22.03 2.04
N TRP A 133 -5.33 -20.69 1.96
CA TRP A 133 -4.41 -20.03 1.05
C TRP A 133 -2.97 -19.92 1.59
N THR A 134 -2.79 -19.76 2.89
CA THR A 134 -1.47 -19.52 3.52
C THR A 134 -0.74 -20.81 3.88
N ASP A 135 -1.46 -21.85 4.31
CA ASP A 135 -0.87 -23.12 4.76
C ASP A 135 0.04 -23.77 3.71
N PRO A 136 -0.36 -23.90 2.43
CA PRO A 136 0.52 -24.49 1.41
C PRO A 136 1.85 -23.73 1.25
N ILE A 137 1.84 -22.40 1.42
CA ILE A 137 3.06 -21.58 1.34
C ILE A 137 3.99 -21.90 2.51
N ILE A 138 3.43 -22.11 3.71
CA ILE A 138 4.18 -22.45 4.92
C ILE A 138 4.74 -23.87 4.80
N GLU A 139 3.90 -24.83 4.39
CA GLU A 139 4.28 -26.23 4.22
C GLU A 139 5.40 -26.39 3.20
N ASP A 140 5.28 -25.75 2.03
CA ASP A 140 6.31 -25.79 0.99
C ASP A 140 7.64 -25.19 1.48
N TRP A 141 7.58 -24.11 2.27
CA TRP A 141 8.77 -23.50 2.83
C TRP A 141 9.46 -24.43 3.84
N GLN A 142 8.69 -25.06 4.74
CA GLN A 142 9.22 -26.02 5.70
C GLN A 142 9.79 -27.27 5.01
N ALA A 143 9.11 -27.79 3.99
CA ALA A 143 9.56 -28.98 3.26
C ALA A 143 10.86 -28.75 2.49
N ARG A 144 11.10 -27.51 2.02
CA ARG A 144 12.33 -27.11 1.33
C ARG A 144 13.50 -26.86 2.28
N ASP A 145 13.24 -26.71 3.58
CA ASP A 145 14.24 -26.32 4.59
C ASP A 145 14.99 -25.02 4.20
N ASP A 146 14.28 -24.10 3.54
CA ASP A 146 14.86 -22.84 3.10
C ASP A 146 14.92 -21.85 4.27
N PHE A 147 16.05 -21.15 4.39
CA PHE A 147 16.20 -20.08 5.37
C PHE A 147 15.70 -18.75 4.78
N PRO A 148 15.06 -17.88 5.59
CA PRO A 148 14.75 -16.53 5.17
C PRO A 148 16.02 -15.78 4.78
N LEU A 149 15.95 -15.01 3.70
CA LEU A 149 17.03 -14.12 3.29
C LEU A 149 17.30 -13.08 4.38
N GLU A 150 18.59 -12.86 4.64
CA GLU A 150 19.05 -11.86 5.59
C GLU A 150 18.97 -10.45 4.98
N TYR A 151 18.80 -9.45 5.85
CA TYR A 151 18.85 -8.05 5.48
C TYR A 151 19.28 -7.22 6.68
N ASP A 152 19.97 -6.10 6.42
CA ASP A 152 20.48 -5.26 7.48
C ASP A 152 19.34 -4.63 8.31
N PRO A 153 19.43 -4.62 9.65
CA PRO A 153 18.50 -3.89 10.50
C PRO A 153 18.44 -2.40 10.12
N GLY A 154 17.23 -1.87 9.91
CA GLY A 154 17.02 -0.49 9.48
C GLY A 154 17.04 -0.31 7.96
N SER A 155 17.24 -1.37 7.17
CA SER A 155 17.08 -1.34 5.71
C SER A 155 15.61 -1.45 5.28
N THR A 156 15.35 -1.42 3.98
CA THR A 156 14.02 -1.57 3.37
C THR A 156 13.63 -3.04 3.10
N GLY A 157 14.45 -3.99 3.56
CA GLY A 157 14.30 -5.43 3.30
C GLY A 157 15.41 -5.96 2.37
N PRO A 158 15.35 -7.26 2.03
CA PRO A 158 16.32 -7.92 1.15
C PRO A 158 16.20 -7.44 -0.31
N GLU A 159 17.29 -7.52 -1.07
CA GLU A 159 17.35 -7.07 -2.47
C GLU A 159 16.37 -7.83 -3.38
N GLU A 160 16.08 -9.09 -3.06
CA GLU A 160 15.14 -9.95 -3.78
C GLU A 160 13.72 -9.37 -3.78
N ALA A 161 13.36 -8.61 -2.74
CA ALA A 161 12.09 -7.90 -2.71
C ALA A 161 12.03 -6.79 -3.76
N LEU A 162 13.15 -6.11 -4.03
CA LEU A 162 13.25 -5.12 -5.12
C LEU A 162 13.20 -5.80 -6.48
N ILE A 163 13.92 -6.92 -6.64
CA ILE A 163 13.92 -7.72 -7.88
C ILE A 163 12.50 -8.18 -8.23
N LEU A 164 11.70 -8.60 -7.24
CA LEU A 164 10.30 -8.99 -7.44
C LEU A 164 9.47 -7.90 -8.15
N MET A 165 9.65 -6.63 -7.76
CA MET A 165 8.96 -5.48 -8.38
C MET A 165 9.57 -5.11 -9.74
N HIS A 166 10.89 -5.16 -9.86
CA HIS A 166 11.60 -4.79 -11.08
C HIS A 166 11.28 -5.69 -12.27
N ARG A 167 10.92 -6.96 -12.03
CA ARG A 167 10.41 -7.88 -13.08
C ARG A 167 9.21 -7.31 -13.85
N ASP A 168 8.44 -6.43 -13.21
CA ASP A 168 7.28 -5.75 -13.81
C ASP A 168 7.54 -4.27 -14.08
N ALA A 169 8.81 -3.85 -14.14
CA ALA A 169 9.26 -2.46 -14.26
C ALA A 169 8.66 -1.53 -13.18
N ARG A 170 8.45 -2.06 -11.98
CA ARG A 170 7.93 -1.33 -10.81
C ARG A 170 9.00 -1.22 -9.74
N ARG A 171 8.77 -0.32 -8.79
CA ARG A 171 9.60 -0.16 -7.59
C ARG A 171 8.71 0.00 -6.37
N TRP A 172 9.20 -0.48 -5.22
CA TRP A 172 8.57 -0.16 -3.96
C TRP A 172 8.68 1.33 -3.68
N ARG A 173 7.72 1.89 -2.93
CA ARG A 173 7.89 3.22 -2.37
C ARG A 173 8.97 3.22 -1.30
N ASP A 174 9.67 4.35 -1.21
CA ASP A 174 10.64 4.57 -0.14
C ASP A 174 9.95 4.64 1.21
N LEU A 175 10.59 4.03 2.20
CA LEU A 175 10.21 4.14 3.60
C LEU A 175 10.86 5.39 4.17
N THR A 176 10.12 6.49 4.15
CA THR A 176 10.51 7.74 4.80
C THR A 176 10.02 7.70 6.26
N PRO A 177 10.88 7.98 7.25
CA PRO A 177 10.47 8.12 8.65
C PRO A 177 9.46 9.24 8.87
#